data_AF-A0A3D5R0U1-F1
#
_entry.id   AF-A0A3D5R0U1-F1
#
_cell.length_a   1.000
_cell.length_b   1.000
_cell.length_c   1.000
_cell.angle_alpha   90.00
_cell.angle_beta   90.00
_cell.angle_gamma   90.00
#
_symmetry.space_group_name_H-M   'P 1'
#
loop_
_entity.id
_entity.type
_entity.pdbx_description
1 polymer ?
#
loop_
_entity_poly.entity_id
_entity_poly.type
_entity_poly.pdbx_seq_one_letter_code
_entity_poly.pdbx_strand_id
1 'polypeptide(L)'
;MNSTKIPIDLILERMAEDAEKAQQRASKASDVLLGELHYELGSTPYEIVYEEDRVKVKHYFRNENAENKLKTPLLVVYALINRETMLDLQPDRSVVKTFLQEGIDL
;
A
#
# COMPACT_ATOMS: atom_id res chain seq x y z
N MET A 1 4.42 12.12 55.97
CA MET A 1 4.26 12.62 54.59
C MET A 1 5.58 12.37 53.88
N ASN A 2 5.71 11.24 53.19
CA ASN A 2 6.98 10.84 52.58
C ASN A 2 7.05 11.46 51.18
N SER A 3 8.02 12.33 50.96
CA SER A 3 8.17 13.02 49.67
C SER A 3 8.61 12.01 48.60
N THR A 4 7.78 11.85 47.59
CA THR A 4 8.11 11.08 46.38
C THR A 4 9.26 11.82 45.70
N LYS A 5 10.51 11.40 45.94
CA LYS A 5 11.68 11.92 45.24
C LYS A 5 11.61 11.43 43.80
N ILE A 6 11.12 12.30 42.92
CA ILE A 6 11.08 12.05 41.49
C ILE A 6 12.53 11.84 41.02
N PRO A 7 12.87 10.71 40.38
CA PRO A 7 14.21 10.47 39.87
C PRO A 7 14.44 11.40 38.67
N ILE A 8 15.19 12.49 38.90
CA ILE A 8 15.47 13.54 37.91
C ILE A 8 16.19 12.96 36.68
N ASP A 9 17.05 11.95 36.87
CA ASP A 9 17.79 11.28 35.79
C ASP A 9 16.84 10.61 34.80
N LEU A 10 15.78 9.94 35.30
CA LEU A 10 14.78 9.29 34.47
C LEU A 10 13.96 10.32 33.66
N ILE A 11 13.69 11.49 34.24
CA ILE A 11 13.03 12.59 33.53
C ILE A 11 13.94 13.13 32.42
N LEU A 12 15.22 13.34 32.71
CA LEU A 12 16.18 13.83 31.72
C LEU A 12 16.33 12.87 30.55
N GLU A 13 16.47 11.57 30.84
CA GLU A 13 16.54 10.51 29.83
C GLU A 13 15.29 10.49 28.95
N ARG A 14 14.11 10.56 29.57
CA ARG A 14 12.85 10.58 28.83
C ARG A 14 12.69 11.85 27.99
N MET A 15 13.11 13.00 28.50
CA MET A 15 13.11 14.26 27.76
C MET A 15 14.05 14.20 26.55
N ALA A 16 15.22 13.57 26.68
CA ALA A 16 16.14 13.36 25.58
C ALA A 16 15.54 12.45 24.50
N GLU A 17 14.95 11.32 24.89
CA GLU A 17 14.24 10.43 23.96
C GLU A 17 13.09 11.15 23.23
N ASP A 18 12.31 11.95 23.95
CA ASP A 18 11.14 12.63 23.37
C ASP A 18 11.58 13.77 22.43
N ALA A 19 12.69 14.46 22.73
CA ALA A 19 13.31 15.43 21.83
C ALA A 19 13.79 14.75 20.54
N GLU A 20 14.43 13.58 20.64
CA GLU A 20 14.86 12.80 19.48
C GLU A 20 13.66 12.35 18.61
N LYS A 21 12.61 11.80 19.23
CA LYS A 21 11.37 11.42 18.53
C LYS A 21 10.70 12.63 17.87
N ALA A 22 10.69 13.79 18.53
CA ALA A 22 10.13 15.01 17.98
C ALA A 22 10.92 15.48 16.75
N GLN A 23 12.25 15.44 16.80
CA GLN A 23 13.12 15.77 15.67
C GLN A 23 12.90 14.80 14.49
N GLN A 24 12.86 13.49 14.74
CA GLN A 24 12.59 12.49 13.71
C GLN A 24 11.22 12.69 13.04
N ARG A 25 10.18 12.97 13.84
CA ARG A 25 8.83 13.27 13.33
C ARG A 25 8.80 14.55 12.51
N ALA A 26 9.49 15.61 12.94
CA ALA A 26 9.56 16.87 12.21
C ALA A 26 10.26 16.69 10.85
N SER A 27 11.37 15.95 10.80
CA SER A 27 12.05 15.59 9.55
C SER A 27 11.11 14.82 8.61
N LYS A 28 10.51 13.74 9.09
CA LYS A 28 9.59 12.91 8.29
C LYS A 28 8.35 13.69 7.83
N ALA A 29 7.83 14.60 8.65
CA ALA A 29 6.72 15.46 8.27
C ALA A 29 7.11 16.39 7.13
N SER A 30 8.32 16.96 7.14
CA SER A 30 8.84 17.74 6.03
C SER A 30 8.91 16.91 4.75
N ASP A 31 9.48 15.70 4.83
CA ASP A 31 9.59 14.80 3.68
C ASP A 31 8.22 14.42 3.09
N VAL A 32 7.22 14.16 3.93
CA VAL A 32 5.88 13.76 3.48
C VAL A 32 5.07 14.95 2.96
N LEU A 33 5.15 16.12 3.59
CA LEU A 33 4.34 17.28 3.23
C LEU A 33 4.90 18.05 2.02
N LEU A 34 6.22 18.05 1.85
CA LEU A 34 6.90 18.77 0.78
C LEU A 34 7.41 17.85 -0.34
N GLY A 35 7.43 16.54 -0.12
CA GLY A 35 7.82 15.55 -1.12
C GLY A 35 6.78 15.39 -2.24
N GLU A 36 7.18 14.69 -3.30
CA GLU A 36 6.28 14.36 -4.40
C GLU A 36 5.16 13.43 -3.92
N LEU A 37 3.92 13.78 -4.28
CA LEU A 37 2.75 12.96 -3.98
C LEU A 37 2.58 11.91 -5.08
N HIS A 38 2.86 10.66 -4.77
CA HIS A 38 2.53 9.54 -5.65
C HIS A 38 1.04 9.19 -5.48
N TYR A 39 0.20 9.62 -6.43
CA TYR A 39 -1.26 9.45 -6.34
C TYR A 39 -1.81 8.46 -7.39
N GLU A 40 -0.96 7.90 -8.24
CA GLU A 40 -1.36 6.99 -9.29
C GLU A 40 -1.90 5.69 -8.70
N LEU A 41 -3.15 5.38 -9.03
CA LEU A 41 -3.84 4.14 -8.68
C LEU A 41 -4.17 3.37 -9.94
N GLY A 42 -4.32 2.06 -9.84
CA GLY A 42 -4.78 1.22 -10.95
C GLY A 42 -3.76 1.15 -12.09
N SER A 43 -2.46 1.24 -11.76
CA SER A 43 -1.38 1.37 -12.74
C SER A 43 -0.87 0.02 -13.25
N THR A 44 -1.40 -1.11 -12.78
CA THR A 44 -1.01 -2.42 -13.30
C THR A 44 -1.50 -2.54 -14.75
N PRO A 45 -0.64 -2.87 -15.73
CA PRO A 45 -1.04 -2.98 -17.13
C PRO A 45 -2.13 -4.05 -17.33
N TYR A 46 -3.15 -3.71 -18.12
CA TYR A 46 -4.22 -4.61 -18.52
C TYR A 46 -4.71 -4.28 -19.93
N GLU A 47 -5.43 -5.24 -20.51
CA GLU A 47 -6.23 -5.03 -21.72
C GLU A 47 -7.72 -5.13 -21.38
N ILE A 48 -8.55 -4.34 -22.06
CA ILE A 48 -10.00 -4.50 -21.97
C ILE A 48 -10.41 -5.52 -23.03
N VAL A 49 -10.83 -6.70 -22.57
CA VAL A 49 -11.20 -7.82 -23.45
C VAL A 49 -12.70 -7.90 -23.72
N TYR A 50 -13.50 -7.18 -22.93
CA TYR A 50 -14.94 -7.06 -23.11
C TYR A 50 -15.47 -5.76 -22.50
N GLU A 51 -16.45 -5.15 -23.16
CA GLU A 51 -17.14 -3.95 -22.68
C GLU A 51 -18.61 -3.97 -23.10
N GLU A 52 -19.50 -3.75 -22.13
CA GLU A 52 -20.93 -3.58 -22.33
C GLU A 52 -21.48 -2.58 -21.30
N ASP A 53 -22.18 -1.54 -21.78
CA ASP A 53 -22.70 -0.44 -20.96
C ASP A 53 -21.66 0.18 -20.01
N ARG A 54 -21.72 -0.17 -18.72
CA ARG A 54 -20.81 0.29 -17.66
C ARG A 54 -19.87 -0.81 -17.15
N VAL A 55 -19.94 -2.00 -17.75
CA VAL A 55 -19.12 -3.16 -17.41
C VAL A 55 -17.92 -3.21 -18.33
N LYS A 56 -16.73 -3.37 -17.74
CA LYS A 56 -15.48 -3.61 -18.45
C LYS A 56 -14.81 -4.83 -17.83
N VAL A 57 -14.42 -5.79 -18.66
CA VAL A 57 -13.58 -6.91 -18.23
C VAL A 57 -12.14 -6.55 -18.57
N LYS A 58 -11.33 -6.40 -17.53
CA LYS A 58 -9.89 -6.12 -17.64
C LYS A 58 -9.15 -7.44 -17.48
N HIS A 59 -8.31 -7.77 -18.45
CA HIS A 59 -7.41 -8.92 -18.39
C HIS A 59 -6.00 -8.45 -18.09
N TYR A 60 -5.43 -8.97 -17.02
CA TYR A 60 -4.08 -8.69 -16.55
C TYR A 60 -3.19 -9.90 -16.82
N PHE A 61 -2.15 -9.67 -17.60
CA PHE A 61 -1.23 -10.74 -17.99
C PHE A 61 -0.30 -11.09 -16.84
N ARG A 62 -0.30 -12.37 -16.46
CA ARG A 62 0.62 -12.89 -15.45
C ARG A 62 2.08 -12.75 -15.86
N ASN A 63 2.98 -12.86 -14.87
CA ASN A 63 4.40 -12.97 -15.15
C ASN A 63 4.72 -14.35 -15.77
N GLU A 64 5.17 -14.36 -17.02
CA GLU A 64 5.59 -15.59 -17.72
C GLU A 64 6.87 -16.23 -17.16
N ASN A 65 7.56 -15.58 -16.21
CA ASN A 65 8.69 -16.17 -15.50
C ASN A 65 8.33 -16.69 -14.10
N ALA A 66 7.06 -16.62 -13.69
CA ALA A 66 6.63 -17.14 -12.41
C ALA A 66 6.73 -18.68 -12.37
N GLU A 67 7.18 -19.22 -11.23
CA GLU A 67 7.34 -20.67 -11.03
C GLU A 67 5.98 -21.40 -10.99
N ASN A 68 4.96 -20.78 -10.39
CA ASN A 68 3.65 -21.37 -10.14
C ASN A 68 2.56 -20.87 -11.10
N LYS A 69 2.70 -21.17 -12.40
CA LYS A 69 1.68 -20.77 -13.39
C LYS A 69 0.39 -21.58 -13.23
N LEU A 70 -0.66 -20.95 -12.74
CA LEU A 70 -1.99 -21.57 -12.67
C LEU A 70 -2.57 -21.73 -14.07
N LYS A 71 -3.06 -22.92 -14.42
CA LYS A 71 -3.70 -23.15 -15.73
C LYS A 71 -5.06 -22.46 -15.87
N THR A 72 -5.79 -22.34 -14.76
CA THR A 72 -7.11 -21.75 -14.72
C THR A 72 -6.99 -20.29 -14.30
N PRO A 73 -7.57 -19.33 -15.06
CA PRO A 73 -7.54 -17.92 -14.70
C PRO A 73 -8.44 -17.63 -13.50
N LEU A 74 -8.17 -16.54 -12.80
CA LEU A 74 -8.95 -16.04 -11.68
C LEU A 74 -9.82 -14.87 -12.13
N LEU A 75 -11.15 -15.03 -12.12
CA LEU A 75 -12.05 -13.91 -12.35
C LEU A 75 -12.36 -13.20 -11.02
N VAL A 76 -12.04 -11.91 -10.93
CA VAL A 76 -12.41 -11.07 -9.78
C VAL A 76 -13.57 -10.15 -10.14
N VAL A 77 -14.69 -10.32 -9.44
CA VAL A 77 -15.86 -9.43 -9.54
C VAL A 77 -15.86 -8.50 -8.33
N TYR A 78 -15.56 -7.23 -8.57
CA TYR A 78 -15.54 -6.22 -7.51
C TYR A 78 -16.97 -5.82 -7.10
N ALA A 79 -17.13 -5.35 -5.86
CA ALA A 79 -18.42 -4.86 -5.37
C ALA A 79 -18.88 -3.62 -6.14
N LEU A 80 -20.20 -3.42 -6.26
CA LEU A 80 -20.76 -2.23 -6.93
C LEU A 80 -20.60 -0.92 -6.12
N ILE A 81 -20.09 -1.01 -4.89
CA ILE A 81 -19.83 0.12 -4.01
C ILE A 81 -18.31 0.35 -3.98
N ASN A 82 -17.89 1.61 -4.15
CA ASN A 82 -16.51 2.04 -4.41
C ASN A 82 -15.98 1.64 -5.79
N ARG A 83 -14.70 1.91 -6.05
CA ARG A 83 -14.02 1.61 -7.32
C ARG A 83 -13.18 0.34 -7.19
N GLU A 84 -13.09 -0.40 -8.28
CA GLU A 84 -12.27 -1.60 -8.41
C GLU A 84 -10.77 -1.32 -8.22
N THR A 85 -10.33 -0.07 -8.41
CA THR A 85 -8.95 0.38 -8.14
C THR A 85 -8.52 0.16 -6.69
N MET A 86 -9.44 -0.14 -5.77
CA MET A 86 -9.07 -0.56 -4.41
C MET A 86 -8.30 -1.89 -4.37
N LEU A 87 -8.45 -2.75 -5.38
CA LEU A 87 -7.65 -3.98 -5.53
C LEU A 87 -6.27 -3.72 -6.15
N ASP A 88 -6.13 -2.63 -6.88
CA ASP A 88 -4.91 -2.21 -7.58
C ASP A 88 -4.60 -0.77 -7.19
N LEU A 89 -4.16 -0.56 -5.94
CA LEU A 89 -3.83 0.78 -5.44
C LEU A 89 -2.48 1.25 -6.01
N GLN A 90 -1.51 1.51 -5.15
CA GLN A 90 -0.15 1.83 -5.54
C GLN A 90 0.64 0.54 -5.80
N PRO A 91 1.77 0.58 -6.54
CA PRO A 91 2.55 -0.60 -6.89
C PRO A 91 3.08 -1.43 -5.70
N ASP A 92 3.15 -0.86 -4.50
CA ASP A 92 3.52 -1.50 -3.23
C ASP A 92 2.30 -2.05 -2.45
N ARG A 93 1.08 -1.73 -2.88
CA ARG A 93 -0.20 -2.08 -2.23
C ARG A 93 -1.23 -2.66 -3.21
N SER A 94 -0.77 -3.20 -4.32
CA SER A 94 -1.62 -3.80 -5.35
C SER A 94 -1.73 -5.31 -5.14
N VAL A 95 -2.95 -5.77 -4.85
CA VAL A 95 -3.27 -7.20 -4.76
C VAL A 95 -3.19 -7.83 -6.15
N VAL A 96 -3.65 -7.11 -7.18
CA VAL A 96 -3.53 -7.52 -8.59
C VAL A 96 -2.08 -7.86 -8.92
N LYS A 97 -1.14 -6.95 -8.63
CA LYS A 97 0.29 -7.18 -8.90
C LYS A 97 0.83 -8.41 -8.16
N THR A 98 0.42 -8.64 -6.92
CA THR A 98 0.79 -9.85 -6.17
C THR A 98 0.31 -11.10 -6.88
N PHE A 99 -0.93 -11.14 -7.37
CA PHE A 99 -1.44 -12.29 -8.13
C PHE A 99 -0.63 -12.56 -9.40
N LEU A 100 -0.32 -11.52 -10.18
CA LEU A 100 0.47 -11.68 -11.41
C LEU A 100 1.89 -12.18 -11.13
N GLN A 101 2.50 -11.75 -10.02
CA GLN A 101 3.82 -12.19 -9.58
C GLN A 101 3.83 -13.67 -9.17
N GLU A 102 2.76 -14.13 -8.52
CA GLU A 102 2.57 -15.54 -8.15
C GLU A 102 2.18 -16.43 -9.34
N GLY A 103 2.10 -15.89 -10.56
CA GLY A 103 1.81 -16.65 -11.78
C GLY A 103 0.32 -16.88 -12.05
N ILE A 104 -0.55 -16.10 -11.40
CA ILE A 104 -2.00 -16.14 -11.61
C ILE A 104 -2.35 -15.22 -12.78
N ASP A 105 -3.06 -15.78 -13.76
CA ASP A 105 -3.69 -15.04 -14.85
C ASP A 105 -5.04 -14.48 -14.35
N LEU A 106 -5.25 -13.16 -14.46
CA LEU A 106 -6.33 -12.45 -13.78
C LEU A 106 -7.25 -11.72 -14.76
#